data_AF-A0A957DCS9-F1
#
_entry.id   AF-A0A957DCS9-F1
#
_cell.length_a   1.000
_cell.length_b   1.000
_cell.length_c   1.000
_cell.angle_alpha   90.00
_cell.angle_beta   90.00
_cell.angle_gamma   90.00
#
_symmetry.space_group_name_H-M   'P 1'
#
loop_
_entity.id
_entity.type
_entity.pdbx_description
1 polymer ?
#
loop_
_entity_poly.entity_id
_entity_poly.type
_entity_poly.pdbx_seq_one_letter_code
_entity_poly.pdbx_strand_id
1 'polypeptide(L)'
;MSMAVRVTLKVPESVYERARQLAQSRQQDVAAAIASFLEEALPPAPFTPDSDDELVPDETVAQEIAAYREMHSELWQKHPGQHVAIYQGKLVDHDADGVALSLRINEKYPHDFVLVRQVESQPDRVLHFRSPRLVEG
;
A
#
# COMPACT_ATOMS: atom_id res chain seq x y z
N MET A 1 -9.14 15.58 11.27
CA MET A 1 -10.61 15.62 11.11
C MET A 1 -11.04 14.27 10.56
N SER A 2 -11.74 13.42 11.32
CA SER A 2 -12.20 12.12 10.81
C SER A 2 -13.36 12.32 9.82
N MET A 3 -13.17 11.91 8.57
CA MET A 3 -14.25 11.89 7.59
C MET A 3 -15.14 10.66 7.83
N ALA A 4 -16.42 10.89 8.14
CA ALA A 4 -17.39 9.81 8.28
C ALA A 4 -17.98 9.45 6.90
N VAL A 5 -17.67 8.26 6.40
CA VAL A 5 -18.25 7.72 5.16
C VAL A 5 -19.41 6.78 5.52
N ARG A 6 -20.56 6.94 4.84
CA ARG A 6 -21.71 6.04 5.01
C ARG A 6 -21.74 5.03 3.85
N VAL A 7 -21.72 3.75 4.20
CA VAL A 7 -21.86 2.63 3.25
C VAL A 7 -23.11 1.83 3.58
N THR A 8 -23.93 1.52 2.57
CA THR A 8 -25.09 0.63 2.70
C THR A 8 -24.79 -0.67 1.95
N LEU A 9 -24.78 -1.80 2.66
CA LEU A 9 -24.49 -3.11 2.10
C LEU A 9 -25.66 -4.07 2.31
N LYS A 10 -25.92 -4.93 1.31
CA LYS A 10 -26.82 -6.07 1.47
C LYS A 10 -26.01 -7.27 1.92
N VAL A 11 -26.33 -7.84 3.07
CA VAL A 11 -25.68 -9.03 3.62
C VAL A 11 -26.68 -10.17 3.78
N PRO A 12 -26.24 -11.44 3.72
CA PRO A 12 -27.07 -12.56 4.13
C PRO A 12 -27.54 -12.40 5.59
N GLU A 13 -28.75 -12.86 5.89
CA GLU A 13 -29.33 -12.82 7.24
C GLU A 13 -28.43 -13.50 8.28
N SER A 14 -27.78 -14.59 7.91
CA SER A 14 -26.81 -15.31 8.75
C SER A 14 -25.59 -14.45 9.15
N VAL A 15 -25.18 -13.51 8.30
CA VAL A 15 -24.08 -12.59 8.60
C VAL A 15 -24.56 -11.50 9.56
N TYR A 16 -25.78 -10.99 9.37
CA TYR A 16 -26.38 -10.02 10.27
C TYR A 16 -26.56 -10.59 11.69
N GLU A 17 -27.07 -11.83 11.82
CA GLU A 17 -27.23 -12.48 13.14
C GLU A 17 -25.89 -12.67 13.86
N ARG A 18 -24.84 -13.04 13.14
CA ARG A 18 -23.48 -13.11 13.71
C ARG A 18 -22.97 -11.74 14.15
N ALA A 19 -23.22 -10.68 13.37
CA ALA A 19 -22.86 -9.32 13.76
C ALA A 19 -23.63 -8.86 15.01
N ARG A 20 -24.90 -9.26 15.14
CA ARG A 20 -25.71 -8.99 16.33
C ARG A 20 -25.18 -9.71 17.57
N GLN A 21 -24.76 -10.97 17.43
CA GLN A 21 -24.11 -11.72 18.53
C GLN A 21 -22.79 -11.07 18.95
N LEU A 22 -21.97 -10.65 17.98
CA LEU A 22 -20.73 -9.91 18.24
C LEU A 22 -21.00 -8.61 19.01
N ALA A 23 -22.00 -7.83 18.57
CA ALA A 23 -22.40 -6.59 19.21
C ALA A 23 -22.86 -6.80 20.66
N GLN A 24 -23.64 -7.85 20.93
CA GLN A 24 -24.05 -8.23 22.28
C GLN A 24 -22.85 -8.61 23.16
N SER A 25 -21.92 -9.40 22.63
CA SER A 25 -20.73 -9.81 23.39
C SER A 25 -19.83 -8.64 23.77
N ARG A 26 -19.77 -7.61 22.92
CA ARG A 26 -18.97 -6.39 23.13
C ARG A 26 -19.76 -5.24 23.78
N GLN A 27 -21.06 -5.43 24.07
CA GLN A 27 -21.98 -4.38 24.57
C GLN A 27 -21.98 -3.11 23.71
N GLN A 28 -21.99 -3.29 22.38
CA GLN A 28 -21.95 -2.22 21.39
C GLN A 28 -23.20 -2.26 20.49
N ASP A 29 -23.45 -1.16 19.78
CA ASP A 29 -24.38 -1.19 18.64
C ASP A 29 -23.79 -2.05 17.50
N VAL A 30 -24.67 -2.62 16.67
CA VAL A 30 -24.29 -3.48 15.55
C VAL A 30 -23.36 -2.77 14.58
N ALA A 31 -23.60 -1.49 14.27
CA ALA A 31 -22.73 -0.75 13.35
C ALA A 31 -21.33 -0.53 13.93
N ALA A 32 -21.24 -0.22 15.24
CA ALA A 32 -19.97 -0.04 15.92
C ALA A 32 -19.17 -1.34 16.00
N ALA A 33 -19.83 -2.46 16.31
CA ALA A 33 -19.18 -3.77 16.38
C ALA A 33 -18.66 -4.22 15.00
N ILE A 34 -19.42 -3.97 13.92
CA ILE A 34 -18.98 -4.23 12.56
C ILE A 34 -17.78 -3.36 12.19
N ALA A 35 -17.83 -2.06 12.51
CA ALA A 35 -16.72 -1.14 12.22
C ALA A 35 -15.42 -1.58 12.89
N SER A 36 -15.44 -1.84 14.19
CA SER A 36 -14.25 -2.32 14.92
C SER A 36 -13.73 -3.65 14.40
N PHE A 37 -14.63 -4.59 14.06
CA PHE A 37 -14.22 -5.86 13.47
C PHE A 37 -13.57 -5.67 12.10
N LEU A 38 -14.07 -4.75 11.28
CA LEU A 38 -13.46 -4.43 10.00
C LEU A 38 -12.09 -3.77 10.18
N GLU A 39 -11.91 -2.87 11.15
CA GLU A 39 -10.59 -2.30 11.47
C GLU A 39 -9.58 -3.38 11.90
N GLU A 40 -10.02 -4.37 12.68
CA GLU A 40 -9.18 -5.51 13.10
C GLU A 40 -8.88 -6.50 11.96
N ALA A 41 -9.83 -6.70 11.03
CA ALA A 41 -9.75 -7.74 10.00
C ALA A 41 -9.20 -7.25 8.66
N LEU A 42 -9.28 -5.94 8.39
CA LEU A 42 -8.69 -5.36 7.20
C LEU A 42 -7.16 -5.36 7.35
N PRO A 43 -6.41 -5.69 6.29
CA PRO A 43 -4.97 -5.50 6.32
C PRO A 43 -4.67 -4.03 6.63
N PRO A 44 -3.53 -3.71 7.27
CA PRO A 44 -3.08 -2.32 7.39
C PRO A 44 -3.18 -1.68 6.00
N ALA A 45 -3.80 -0.51 5.94
CA ALA A 45 -4.00 0.16 4.66
C ALA A 45 -2.64 0.28 3.96
N PRO A 46 -2.50 -0.17 2.69
CA PRO A 46 -1.28 0.09 1.96
C PRO A 46 -1.13 1.61 1.85
N PHE A 47 -0.14 2.16 2.55
CA PHE A 47 0.27 3.57 2.54
C PHE A 47 -0.88 4.56 2.38
N THR A 48 -1.52 4.93 3.49
CA THR A 48 -2.19 6.22 3.57
C THR A 48 -1.17 7.27 3.99
N PRO A 49 -0.92 8.34 3.21
CA PRO A 49 -0.01 9.42 3.58
C PRO A 49 -0.46 10.24 4.83
N ASP A 50 -1.55 9.82 5.48
CA ASP A 50 -2.14 10.44 6.67
C ASP A 50 -1.99 9.60 7.95
N SER A 51 -1.29 8.46 7.91
CA SER A 51 -0.83 7.81 9.13
C SER A 51 0.41 8.58 9.62
N ASP A 52 0.51 8.84 10.92
CA ASP A 52 1.71 9.40 11.59
C ASP A 52 2.90 8.41 11.51
N ASP A 53 3.16 7.82 10.33
CA ASP A 53 4.42 7.21 10.01
C ASP A 53 5.47 8.30 10.13
N GLU A 54 6.48 8.00 10.94
CA GLU A 54 7.71 8.75 11.09
C GLU A 54 8.14 9.23 9.70
N LEU A 55 8.03 10.54 9.45
CA LEU A 55 8.27 11.13 8.13
C LEU A 55 9.60 10.60 7.61
N VAL A 56 9.54 9.68 6.63
CA VAL A 56 10.74 9.13 6.02
C VAL A 56 11.50 10.33 5.46
N PRO A 57 12.75 10.59 5.89
CA PRO A 57 13.48 11.74 5.41
C PRO A 57 13.58 11.67 3.89
N ASP A 58 13.32 12.78 3.20
CA ASP A 58 13.43 12.87 1.74
C ASP A 58 14.79 12.35 1.22
N GLU A 59 15.85 12.47 2.03
CA GLU A 59 17.18 11.94 1.75
C GLU A 59 17.21 10.41 1.63
N THR A 60 16.49 9.68 2.48
CA THR A 60 16.40 8.21 2.45
C THR A 60 15.68 7.76 1.18
N VAL A 61 14.56 8.43 0.84
CA VAL A 61 13.81 8.14 -0.38
C VAL A 61 14.67 8.43 -1.62
N ALA A 62 15.33 9.59 -1.65
CA ALA A 62 16.20 9.98 -2.75
C ALA A 62 17.38 9.03 -2.94
N GLN A 63 17.96 8.54 -1.84
CA GLN A 63 19.05 7.56 -1.86
C GLN A 63 18.63 6.25 -2.52
N GLU A 64 17.50 5.67 -2.11
CA GLU A 64 17.05 4.40 -2.70
C GLU A 64 16.67 4.56 -4.18
N ILE A 65 16.09 5.70 -4.57
CA ILE A 65 15.80 6.01 -5.97
C ILE A 65 17.09 6.14 -6.79
N ALA A 66 18.10 6.83 -6.25
CA ALA A 66 19.40 6.97 -6.91
C ALA A 66 20.06 5.59 -7.10
N ALA A 67 20.05 4.76 -6.05
CA ALA A 67 20.57 3.40 -6.11
C ALA A 67 19.84 2.56 -7.17
N TYR A 68 18.50 2.61 -7.22
CA TYR A 68 17.71 1.95 -8.27
C TYR A 68 18.16 2.37 -9.68
N ARG A 69 18.35 3.68 -9.91
CA ARG A 69 18.79 4.20 -11.21
C ARG A 69 20.18 3.70 -11.58
N GLU A 70 21.11 3.68 -10.63
CA GLU A 70 22.48 3.18 -10.84
C GLU A 70 22.49 1.69 -11.18
N MET A 71 21.72 0.87 -10.47
CA MET A 71 21.67 -0.58 -10.69
C MET A 71 20.66 -1.03 -11.76
N HIS A 72 19.88 -0.11 -12.35
CA HIS A 72 18.79 -0.43 -13.28
C HIS A 72 19.23 -1.30 -14.45
N SER A 73 20.41 -1.02 -15.01
CA SER A 73 20.94 -1.77 -16.16
C SER A 73 21.18 -3.25 -15.83
N GLU A 74 21.56 -3.57 -14.59
CA GLU A 74 21.74 -4.93 -14.10
C GLU A 74 20.40 -5.57 -13.75
N LEU A 75 19.52 -4.83 -13.07
CA LEU A 75 18.17 -5.31 -12.73
C LEU A 75 17.36 -5.65 -13.97
N TRP A 76 17.46 -4.85 -15.04
CA TRP A 76 16.77 -5.12 -16.30
C TRP A 76 17.25 -6.41 -16.97
N GLN A 77 18.54 -6.76 -16.82
CA GLN A 77 19.08 -8.00 -17.37
C GLN A 77 18.63 -9.23 -16.57
N LYS A 78 18.51 -9.11 -15.24
CA LYS A 78 18.27 -10.24 -14.34
C LYS A 78 16.80 -10.43 -13.95
N HIS A 79 16.05 -9.35 -13.81
CA HIS A 79 14.70 -9.32 -13.25
C HIS A 79 13.71 -8.52 -14.12
N PRO A 80 13.69 -8.66 -15.46
CA PRO A 80 12.79 -7.89 -16.30
C PRO A 80 11.32 -8.17 -15.95
N GLY A 81 10.54 -7.11 -15.71
CA GLY A 81 9.11 -7.19 -15.40
C GLY A 81 8.78 -7.66 -13.98
N GLN A 82 9.78 -8.06 -13.19
CA GLN A 82 9.60 -8.37 -11.77
C GLN A 82 9.64 -7.10 -10.92
N HIS A 83 9.12 -7.19 -9.71
CA HIS A 83 9.25 -6.21 -8.66
C HIS A 83 10.53 -6.48 -7.87
N VAL A 84 11.27 -5.42 -7.56
CA VAL A 84 12.48 -5.46 -6.74
C VAL A 84 12.29 -4.60 -5.50
N ALA A 85 12.91 -5.01 -4.40
CA ALA A 85 12.96 -4.26 -3.16
C ALA A 85 14.40 -3.79 -2.91
N ILE A 86 14.59 -2.49 -2.74
CA ILE A 86 15.90 -1.87 -2.51
C ILE A 86 15.91 -1.19 -1.16
N TYR A 87 16.91 -1.53 -0.35
CA TYR A 87 17.14 -0.97 0.97
C TYR A 87 18.63 -0.70 1.17
N GLN A 88 18.96 0.48 1.67
CA GLN A 88 20.33 0.98 1.83
C GLN A 88 21.16 0.84 0.55
N GLY A 89 20.52 1.10 -0.59
CA GLY A 89 21.13 1.02 -1.91
C GLY A 89 21.47 -0.40 -2.39
N LYS A 90 20.82 -1.42 -1.84
CA LYS A 90 21.03 -2.83 -2.22
C LYS A 90 19.71 -3.53 -2.52
N LEU A 91 19.71 -4.40 -3.51
CA LEU A 91 18.61 -5.33 -3.76
C LEU A 91 18.48 -6.32 -2.59
N VAL A 92 17.38 -6.25 -1.83
CA VAL A 92 17.15 -7.10 -0.65
C VAL A 92 16.16 -8.25 -0.90
N ASP A 93 15.27 -8.11 -1.88
CA ASP A 93 14.36 -9.16 -2.34
C ASP A 93 13.80 -8.81 -3.74
N HIS A 94 13.21 -9.78 -4.43
CA HIS A 94 12.50 -9.59 -5.69
C HIS A 94 11.36 -10.61 -5.85
N ASP A 95 10.34 -10.27 -6.62
CA ASP A 95 9.23 -11.18 -6.93
C ASP A 95 8.52 -10.78 -8.23
N ALA A 96 7.85 -11.73 -8.88
CA ALA A 96 6.92 -11.38 -9.94
C ALA A 96 5.65 -10.68 -9.39
N ASP A 97 5.19 -11.10 -8.22
CA ASP A 97 4.03 -10.52 -7.53
C ASP A 97 4.47 -9.39 -6.58
N GLY A 98 4.20 -8.15 -6.98
CA GLY A 98 4.55 -6.97 -6.20
C GLY A 98 3.80 -6.88 -4.86
N VAL A 99 2.61 -7.46 -4.75
CA VAL A 99 1.87 -7.49 -3.48
C VAL A 99 2.52 -8.47 -2.53
N ALA A 100 2.84 -9.68 -3.01
CA ALA A 100 3.54 -10.68 -2.21
C ALA A 100 4.92 -10.17 -1.73
N LEU A 101 5.65 -9.45 -2.59
CA LEU A 101 6.91 -8.81 -2.23
C LEU A 101 6.71 -7.77 -1.12
N SER A 102 5.77 -6.83 -1.30
CA SER A 102 5.52 -5.78 -0.31
C SER A 102 5.13 -6.33 1.05
N LEU A 103 4.33 -7.40 1.11
CA LEU A 103 3.98 -8.06 2.37
C LEU A 103 5.22 -8.62 3.08
N ARG A 104 6.09 -9.36 2.37
CA ARG A 104 7.34 -9.89 2.95
C ARG A 104 8.29 -8.79 3.42
N ILE A 105 8.38 -7.70 2.66
CA ILE A 105 9.20 -6.55 3.02
C ILE A 105 8.65 -5.89 4.27
N ASN A 106 7.34 -5.67 4.36
CA ASN A 106 6.72 -5.08 5.55
C ASN A 106 6.90 -5.96 6.80
N GLU A 107 6.89 -7.29 6.66
CA GLU A 107 7.19 -8.21 7.77
C GLU A 107 8.67 -8.13 8.21
N LYS A 108 9.60 -7.94 7.27
CA LYS A 108 11.04 -7.96 7.52
C LYS A 108 11.62 -6.60 7.92
N TYR A 109 10.99 -5.52 7.46
CA TYR A 109 11.41 -4.13 7.58
C TYR A 109 10.23 -3.25 8.03
N PRO A 110 9.63 -3.50 9.20
CA PRO A 110 8.33 -2.91 9.59
C PRO A 110 8.35 -1.40 9.85
N HIS A 111 9.53 -0.80 10.04
CA HIS A 111 9.69 0.63 10.34
C HIS A 111 10.71 1.31 9.41
N ASP A 112 11.17 0.60 8.38
CA ASP A 112 12.18 1.08 7.46
C ASP A 112 11.54 1.36 6.09
N PHE A 113 11.96 2.46 5.46
CA PHE A 113 11.61 2.69 4.07
C PHE A 113 12.40 1.75 3.16
N VAL A 114 11.69 0.91 2.42
CA VAL A 114 12.25 0.02 1.39
C VAL A 114 11.58 0.35 0.07
N LEU A 115 12.38 0.73 -0.93
CA LEU A 115 11.86 1.04 -2.26
C LEU A 115 11.43 -0.24 -2.97
N VAL A 116 10.11 -0.42 -3.16
CA VAL A 116 9.56 -1.49 -4.00
C VAL A 116 9.18 -0.93 -5.36
N ARG A 117 9.77 -1.47 -6.45
CA ARG A 117 9.52 -0.98 -7.81
C ARG A 117 9.57 -2.09 -8.84
N GLN A 118 8.69 -2.01 -9.84
CA GLN A 118 8.77 -2.88 -11.00
C GLN A 118 9.92 -2.47 -11.92
N VAL A 119 10.73 -3.45 -12.33
CA VAL A 119 11.82 -3.25 -13.27
C VAL A 119 11.25 -3.20 -14.70
N GLU A 120 11.12 -1.97 -15.20
CA GLU A 120 10.70 -1.69 -16.57
C GLU A 120 11.91 -1.38 -17.46
N SER A 121 11.70 -1.30 -18.78
CA SER A 121 12.77 -1.00 -19.74
C SER A 121 13.42 0.37 -19.53
N GLN A 122 12.72 1.31 -18.88
CA GLN A 122 13.25 2.61 -18.48
C GLN A 122 13.25 2.74 -16.96
N PRO A 123 14.29 3.36 -16.37
CA PRO A 123 14.37 3.56 -14.93
C PRO A 123 13.39 4.62 -14.42
N ASP A 124 12.91 5.53 -15.26
CA ASP A 124 11.95 6.57 -14.88
C ASP A 124 10.70 6.48 -15.75
N ARG A 125 9.52 6.57 -15.13
CA ARG A 125 8.26 6.67 -15.88
C ARG A 125 8.07 8.10 -16.33
N VAL A 126 8.06 8.32 -17.64
CA VAL A 126 7.66 9.60 -18.21
C VAL A 126 6.14 9.71 -18.18
N LEU A 127 5.61 10.50 -17.25
CA LEU A 127 4.18 10.82 -17.20
C LEU A 127 3.89 11.97 -18.16
N HIS A 128 3.15 11.69 -19.22
CA HIS A 128 2.68 12.72 -20.15
C HIS A 128 1.37 13.33 -19.63
N PHE A 129 1.45 14.50 -19.01
CA PHE A 129 0.26 15.28 -18.69
C PHE A 129 -0.19 16.07 -19.94
N ARG A 130 -1.40 15.78 -20.43
CA ARG A 130 -2.02 16.61 -21.47
C ARG A 130 -2.81 17.73 -20.79
N SER A 131 -2.66 18.97 -21.28
CA SER A 131 -3.42 20.10 -20.77
C SER A 131 -4.93 19.83 -20.90
N PRO A 132 -5.71 19.84 -19.80
CA PRO A 132 -7.15 19.76 -19.89
C PRO A 132 -7.67 21.01 -20.61
N ARG A 133 -8.49 20.84 -21.64
CA ARG A 133 -9.31 21.92 -22.19
C ARG A 133 -10.67 21.83 -21.56
N LEU A 134 -11.05 22.85 -20.77
CA LEU A 134 -12.40 23.00 -20.25
C LEU A 134 -13.34 23.24 -21.44
N VAL A 135 -14.36 22.40 -21.57
CA VAL A 135 -15.48 22.66 -22.48
C VAL A 135 -16.50 23.49 -21.71
N GLU A 136 -16.67 24.76 -22.10
CA GLU A 136 -17.81 25.55 -21.63
C GLU A 136 -19.07 25.02 -22.32
N GLY A 137 -20.05 24.59 -21.53
CA GLY A 137 -21.37 24.13 -21.98
C GLY A 137 -22.40 25.24 -21.92
#